data_AF-A0AAN0YJT2-F1
#
_entry.id   AF-A0AAN0YJT2-F1
#
_cell.length_a   1.000
_cell.length_b   1.000
_cell.length_c   1.000
_cell.angle_alpha   90.00
_cell.angle_beta   90.00
_cell.angle_gamma   90.00
#
_symmetry.space_group_name_H-M   'P 1'
#
loop_
_entity.id
_entity.type
_entity.pdbx_description
1 polymer ?
#
loop_
_entity_poly.entity_id
_entity_poly.type
_entity_poly.pdbx_seq_one_letter_code
_entity_poly.pdbx_strand_id
1 'polypeptide(L)'
;MTPEEIQALVASQLDDKLSEFREEYTKANQGLAASLSKEVKKTLEKIEASSTSPQDNPEVEGEKLSLKSLEKQLEDMRKQLAEKDQETFKAKKNNAINQLIAESKALNPKALQKLFDLEYGGYIKEENGSWYVDKGEDDVVSLQDALDSYLNSEEGKFYLPPSNTQGSGSTEVKNMSPNPNQPVKAGEALMEAFSQY
;
A
#
# COMPACT_ATOMS: atom_id res chain seq x y z
N MET A 1 25.66 1.73 -32.10
CA MET A 1 25.41 1.23 -30.74
C MET A 1 24.47 0.06 -30.85
N THR A 2 24.96 -1.13 -30.51
CA THR A 2 24.12 -2.33 -30.46
C THR A 2 23.33 -2.37 -29.15
N PRO A 3 22.19 -3.09 -29.10
CA PRO A 3 21.40 -3.24 -27.87
C PRO A 3 22.22 -3.81 -26.70
N GLU A 4 23.21 -4.65 -26.99
CA GLU A 4 24.12 -5.25 -26.00
C GLU A 4 25.08 -4.23 -25.38
N GLU A 5 25.58 -3.26 -26.15
CA GLU A 5 26.42 -2.17 -25.65
C GLU A 5 25.64 -1.25 -24.69
N ILE A 6 24.34 -1.04 -24.95
CA ILE A 6 23.47 -0.24 -24.08
C ILE A 6 23.19 -0.97 -22.77
N GLN A 7 22.94 -2.28 -22.81
CA GLN A 7 22.74 -3.08 -21.59
C GLN A 7 24.01 -3.15 -20.73
N ALA A 8 25.18 -3.31 -21.36
CA ALA A 8 26.45 -3.30 -20.64
C ALA A 8 26.74 -1.94 -19.98
N LEU A 9 26.41 -0.83 -20.65
CA LEU A 9 26.57 0.52 -20.11
C LEU A 9 25.60 0.79 -18.95
N VAL A 10 24.36 0.31 -19.04
CA VAL A 10 23.38 0.43 -17.95
C VAL A 10 23.78 -0.44 -16.76
N ALA A 11 24.28 -1.67 -17.00
CA ALA A 11 24.76 -2.55 -15.94
C ALA A 11 25.97 -1.94 -15.21
N SER A 12 26.93 -1.35 -15.93
CA SER A 12 28.09 -0.72 -15.30
C SER A 12 27.69 0.51 -14.46
N GLN A 13 26.78 1.34 -14.97
CA GLN A 13 26.28 2.51 -14.21
C GLN A 13 25.49 2.11 -12.96
N LEU A 14 24.78 0.98 -12.99
CA LEU A 14 24.08 0.46 -11.83
C LEU A 14 25.05 -0.09 -10.78
N ASP A 15 26.08 -0.83 -11.20
CA ASP A 15 27.10 -1.35 -10.29
C ASP A 15 27.91 -0.24 -9.62
N ASP A 16 28.28 0.80 -10.37
CA ASP A 16 28.99 1.97 -9.82
C ASP A 16 28.14 2.65 -8.72
N LYS A 17 26.84 2.85 -8.96
CA LYS A 17 25.94 3.43 -7.95
C LYS A 17 25.68 2.51 -6.76
N LEU A 18 25.62 1.20 -6.98
CA LEU A 18 25.45 0.21 -5.91
C LEU A 18 26.69 0.15 -5.01
N SER A 19 27.87 0.34 -5.59
CA SER A 19 29.13 0.42 -4.83
C SER A 19 29.19 1.67 -3.96
N GLU A 20 28.84 2.84 -4.52
CA GLU A 20 28.78 4.11 -3.80
C GLU A 20 27.77 4.06 -2.64
N PHE A 21 26.59 3.48 -2.88
CA PHE A 21 25.57 3.29 -1.85
C PHE A 21 26.03 2.37 -0.71
N ARG A 22 26.75 1.28 -1.03
CA ARG A 22 27.29 0.35 -0.01
C ARG A 22 28.39 1.00 0.82
N GLU A 23 29.24 1.82 0.21
CA GLU A 23 30.27 2.58 0.92
C GLU A 23 29.65 3.62 1.85
N GLU A 24 28.65 4.36 1.39
CA GLU A 24 27.93 5.35 2.21
C GLU A 24 27.19 4.68 3.37
N TYR A 25 26.53 3.54 3.13
CA TYR A 25 25.87 2.75 4.18
C TYR A 25 26.86 2.23 5.23
N THR A 26 28.02 1.75 4.79
CA THR A 26 29.08 1.27 5.69
C THR A 26 29.65 2.40 6.53
N LYS A 27 29.89 3.57 5.93
CA LYS A 27 30.40 4.76 6.61
C LYS A 27 29.39 5.32 7.62
N ALA A 28 28.10 5.36 7.27
CA ALA A 28 27.04 5.78 8.16
C ALA A 28 26.91 4.85 9.37
N ASN A 29 26.93 3.53 9.15
CA ASN A 29 26.87 2.55 10.23
C ASN A 29 28.09 2.59 11.15
N GLN A 30 29.29 2.78 10.61
CA GLN A 30 30.51 2.97 11.41
C GLN A 30 30.46 4.26 12.23
N GLY A 31 29.97 5.36 11.64
CA GLY A 31 29.80 6.64 12.32
C GLY A 31 28.80 6.56 13.49
N LEU A 32 27.68 5.86 13.28
CA LEU A 32 26.67 5.64 14.32
C LEU A 32 27.19 4.73 15.44
N ALA A 33 27.91 3.67 15.10
CA ALA A 33 28.52 2.78 16.10
C ALA A 33 29.59 3.50 16.94
N ALA A 34 30.37 4.39 16.31
CA ALA A 34 31.37 5.20 16.99
C ALA A 34 30.75 6.26 17.91
N SER A 35 29.65 6.91 17.50
CA SER A 35 28.94 7.87 18.34
C SER A 35 28.29 7.19 19.55
N LEU A 36 27.62 6.06 19.34
CA LEU A 36 27.05 5.23 20.42
C LEU A 36 28.13 4.73 21.38
N SER A 37 29.25 4.23 20.87
CA SER A 37 30.36 3.76 21.72
C SER A 37 30.96 4.89 22.56
N LYS A 38 31.07 6.10 22.00
CA LYS A 38 31.58 7.28 22.72
C LYS A 38 30.59 7.76 23.77
N GLU A 39 29.30 7.70 23.47
CA GLU A 39 28.23 8.10 24.39
C GLU A 39 28.11 7.11 25.56
N VAL A 40 28.19 5.80 25.28
CA VAL A 40 28.23 4.73 26.29
C VAL A 40 29.48 4.82 27.17
N LYS A 41 30.66 5.08 26.59
CA LYS A 41 31.87 5.30 27.39
C LYS A 41 31.75 6.54 28.28
N LYS A 42 31.20 7.63 27.76
CA LYS A 42 31.01 8.86 28.54
C LYS A 42 30.01 8.69 29.67
N THR A 43 28.97 7.88 29.49
CA THR A 43 28.03 7.55 30.57
C THR A 43 28.66 6.62 31.61
N LEU A 44 29.44 5.62 31.19
CA LEU A 44 30.20 4.73 32.09
C LEU A 44 31.25 5.50 32.92
N GLU A 45 32.06 6.35 32.30
CA GLU A 45 33.05 7.19 33.00
C GLU A 45 32.39 8.15 34.00
N LYS A 46 31.18 8.64 33.69
CA LYS A 46 30.39 9.48 34.61
C LYS A 46 29.85 8.70 35.81
N ILE A 47 29.57 7.40 35.64
CA ILE A 47 29.12 6.51 36.72
C ILE A 47 30.31 6.10 37.59
N GLU A 48 31.46 5.77 37.00
CA GLU A 48 32.66 5.40 37.74
C GLU A 48 33.25 6.59 38.53
N ALA A 49 33.23 7.81 37.99
CA ALA A 49 33.70 9.01 38.69
C ALA A 49 32.85 9.38 39.92
N SER A 50 31.61 8.89 40.04
CA SER A 50 30.74 9.11 41.21
C SER A 50 30.95 8.09 42.34
N SER A 51 31.78 7.06 42.15
CA SER A 51 31.93 5.95 43.11
C SER A 51 33.09 6.09 44.12
N THR A 52 33.82 7.21 44.11
CA THR A 52 34.92 7.50 45.05
C THR A 52 34.63 8.71 45.93
N SER A 53 33.67 8.59 46.86
CA SER A 53 33.62 9.37 48.10
C SER A 53 32.68 8.68 49.11
N PRO A 54 33.12 8.35 50.33
CA PRO A 54 32.27 7.76 51.36
C PRO A 54 31.47 8.84 52.10
N GLN A 55 30.18 8.54 52.38
CA GLN A 55 29.18 9.41 53.03
C GLN A 55 28.73 10.58 52.14
N ASP A 56 27.47 10.74 51.73
CA ASP A 56 26.26 10.82 52.54
C ASP A 56 25.04 10.60 51.61
N ASN A 57 23.98 9.97 52.10
CA ASN A 57 22.77 9.65 51.35
C ASN A 57 21.92 10.93 51.12
N PRO A 58 21.65 11.30 49.85
CA PRO A 58 20.26 11.51 49.43
C PRO A 58 20.03 10.94 48.03
N GLU A 59 20.09 9.62 47.87
CA GLU A 59 20.12 8.97 46.54
C GLU A 59 18.73 8.62 45.98
N VAL A 60 17.64 9.01 46.65
CA VAL A 60 16.28 8.56 46.31
C VAL A 60 15.54 9.50 45.32
N GLU A 61 16.01 10.73 45.10
CA GLU A 61 15.31 11.68 44.20
C GLU A 61 15.86 11.67 42.76
N GLY A 62 17.17 11.45 42.57
CA GLY A 62 17.80 11.40 41.24
C GLY A 62 17.39 10.18 40.41
N GLU A 63 17.25 9.01 41.05
CA GLU A 63 16.79 7.77 40.40
C GLU A 63 15.30 7.82 40.03
N LYS A 64 14.47 8.50 40.83
CA LYS A 64 13.04 8.68 40.51
C LYS A 64 12.82 9.65 39.33
N LEU A 65 13.68 10.66 39.20
CA LEU A 65 13.69 11.55 38.04
C LEU A 65 14.20 10.83 36.78
N SER A 66 15.20 9.96 36.91
CA SER A 66 15.67 9.15 35.78
C SER A 66 14.62 8.12 35.35
N LEU A 67 13.95 7.45 36.29
CA LEU A 67 12.84 6.51 36.01
C LEU A 67 11.65 7.20 35.36
N LYS A 68 11.22 8.37 35.85
CA LYS A 68 10.18 9.17 35.18
C LYS A 68 10.60 9.63 33.78
N SER A 69 11.87 9.96 33.59
CA SER A 69 12.39 10.32 32.25
C SER A 69 12.40 9.13 31.29
N LEU A 70 12.71 7.94 31.80
CA LEU A 70 12.67 6.66 31.06
C LEU A 70 11.24 6.24 30.73
N GLU A 71 10.30 6.33 31.68
CA GLU A 71 8.87 6.11 31.43
C GLU A 71 8.34 7.07 30.36
N LYS A 72 8.70 8.35 30.46
CA LYS A 72 8.35 9.36 29.47
C LYS A 72 8.97 9.05 28.09
N GLN A 73 10.22 8.60 28.04
CA GLN A 73 10.85 8.18 26.79
C GLN A 73 10.19 6.94 26.18
N LEU A 74 9.82 5.96 27.00
CA LEU A 74 9.08 4.77 26.54
C LEU A 74 7.70 5.15 25.98
N GLU A 75 7.01 6.08 26.63
CA GLU A 75 5.72 6.57 26.17
C GLU A 75 5.83 7.39 24.88
N ASP A 76 6.85 8.25 24.79
CA ASP A 76 7.12 9.04 23.58
C ASP A 76 7.54 8.13 22.40
N MET A 77 8.36 7.10 22.65
CA MET A 77 8.70 6.09 21.66
C MET A 77 7.49 5.26 21.22
N ARG A 78 6.63 4.85 22.14
CA ARG A 78 5.38 4.14 21.80
C ARG A 78 4.47 5.01 20.95
N LYS A 79 4.38 6.30 21.27
CA LYS A 79 3.60 7.25 20.49
C LYS A 79 4.17 7.43 19.08
N GLN A 80 5.49 7.59 18.96
CA GLN A 80 6.17 7.68 17.65
C GLN A 80 5.98 6.41 16.81
N LEU A 81 6.02 5.23 17.43
CA LEU A 81 5.73 3.97 16.75
C LEU A 81 4.29 3.91 16.28
N ALA A 82 3.32 4.24 17.14
CA ALA A 82 1.91 4.25 16.75
C ALA A 82 1.60 5.24 15.61
N GLU A 83 2.21 6.43 15.62
CA GLU A 83 2.09 7.40 14.54
C GLU A 83 2.71 6.89 13.23
N LYS A 84 3.91 6.31 13.29
CA LYS A 84 4.58 5.68 12.14
C LYS A 84 3.77 4.50 11.58
N ASP A 85 3.27 3.64 12.43
CA ASP A 85 2.45 2.48 12.04
C ASP A 85 1.16 2.95 11.37
N GLN A 86 0.52 3.99 11.90
CA GLN A 86 -0.67 4.56 11.29
C GLN A 86 -0.37 5.22 9.93
N GLU A 87 0.76 5.92 9.80
CA GLU A 87 1.17 6.54 8.54
C GLU A 87 1.51 5.48 7.48
N THR A 88 2.28 4.45 7.85
CA THR A 88 2.62 3.36 6.94
C THR A 88 1.39 2.55 6.55
N PHE A 89 0.45 2.31 7.47
CA PHE A 89 -0.82 1.67 7.17
C PHE A 89 -1.64 2.49 6.16
N LYS A 90 -1.79 3.80 6.40
CA LYS A 90 -2.50 4.70 5.47
C LYS A 90 -1.83 4.71 4.09
N ALA A 91 -0.50 4.76 4.04
CA ALA A 91 0.25 4.76 2.79
C ALA A 91 0.06 3.44 2.01
N LYS A 92 0.16 2.29 2.70
CA LYS A 92 -0.06 0.97 2.10
C LYS A 92 -1.51 0.81 1.61
N LYS A 93 -2.48 1.19 2.44
CA LYS A 93 -3.92 1.19 2.09
C LYS A 93 -4.16 1.99 0.81
N ASN A 94 -3.67 3.22 0.78
CA ASN A 94 -3.84 4.10 -0.38
C ASN A 94 -3.17 3.55 -1.63
N ASN A 95 -2.01 2.90 -1.49
CA ASN A 95 -1.33 2.26 -2.61
C ASN A 95 -2.16 1.08 -3.16
N ALA A 96 -2.68 0.21 -2.30
CA ALA A 96 -3.52 -0.93 -2.70
C ALA A 96 -4.79 -0.48 -3.43
N ILE A 97 -5.50 0.52 -2.90
CA ILE A 97 -6.68 1.10 -3.55
C ILE A 97 -6.32 1.70 -4.91
N ASN A 98 -5.20 2.44 -5.00
CA ASN A 98 -4.76 3.05 -6.25
C ASN A 98 -4.40 2.04 -7.33
N GLN A 99 -3.80 0.90 -6.96
CA GLN A 99 -3.49 -0.17 -7.89
C GLN A 99 -4.77 -0.77 -8.49
N LEU A 100 -5.75 -1.10 -7.64
CA LEU A 100 -7.03 -1.65 -8.09
C LEU A 100 -7.82 -0.65 -8.97
N ILE A 101 -7.84 0.63 -8.59
CA ILE A 101 -8.49 1.67 -9.40
C ILE A 101 -7.79 1.90 -10.74
N ALA A 102 -6.46 1.75 -10.80
CA ALA A 102 -5.73 1.84 -12.05
C ALA A 102 -6.09 0.69 -13.00
N GLU A 103 -6.34 -0.50 -12.47
CA GLU A 103 -6.76 -1.68 -13.24
C GLU A 103 -8.20 -1.54 -13.78
N SER A 104 -9.10 -0.88 -13.05
CA SER A 104 -10.51 -0.70 -13.46
C SER A 104 -10.74 0.31 -14.59
N LYS A 105 -9.69 1.01 -15.06
CA LYS A 105 -9.75 2.01 -16.15
C LYS A 105 -10.78 3.11 -15.92
N ALA A 106 -10.96 3.54 -14.67
CA ALA A 106 -11.90 4.59 -14.33
C ALA A 106 -11.54 5.94 -15.00
N LEU A 107 -12.57 6.69 -15.42
CA LEU A 107 -12.44 8.02 -16.05
C LEU A 107 -11.78 9.06 -15.12
N ASN A 108 -12.07 8.98 -13.83
CA ASN A 108 -11.49 9.85 -12.82
C ASN A 108 -11.03 9.06 -11.57
N PRO A 109 -9.80 8.49 -11.62
CA PRO A 109 -9.32 7.60 -10.58
C PRO A 109 -9.15 8.30 -9.23
N LYS A 110 -8.76 9.58 -9.22
CA LYS A 110 -8.57 10.35 -7.97
C LYS A 110 -9.88 10.64 -7.25
N ALA A 111 -10.96 10.92 -8.00
CA ALA A 111 -12.27 11.15 -7.40
C ALA A 111 -12.87 9.83 -6.90
N LEU A 112 -12.76 8.76 -7.69
CA LEU A 112 -13.17 7.42 -7.29
C LEU A 112 -12.46 6.97 -6.01
N GLN A 113 -11.13 7.18 -5.92
CA GLN A 113 -10.35 6.84 -4.72
C GLN A 113 -10.89 7.54 -3.47
N LYS A 114 -11.23 8.83 -3.55
CA LYS A 114 -11.73 9.60 -2.40
C LYS A 114 -13.11 9.13 -1.96
N LEU A 115 -14.01 8.82 -2.90
CA LEU A 115 -15.34 8.32 -2.57
C LEU A 115 -15.26 6.93 -1.98
N PHE A 116 -14.45 6.06 -2.59
CA PHE A 116 -14.22 4.72 -2.08
C PHE A 116 -13.60 4.75 -0.68
N ASP A 117 -12.64 5.62 -0.41
CA ASP A 117 -12.07 5.79 0.94
C ASP A 117 -13.08 6.38 1.94
N LEU A 118 -13.99 7.24 1.49
CA LEU A 118 -15.05 7.79 2.34
C LEU A 118 -16.05 6.72 2.79
N GLU A 119 -16.45 5.83 1.87
CA GLU A 119 -17.47 4.81 2.13
C GLU A 119 -16.89 3.56 2.80
N TYR A 120 -15.73 3.10 2.33
CA TYR A 120 -15.12 1.83 2.74
C TYR A 120 -13.90 2.01 3.66
N GLY A 121 -13.29 3.20 3.71
CA GLY A 121 -11.95 3.39 4.29
C GLY A 121 -11.82 3.11 5.79
N GLY A 122 -12.92 3.12 6.55
CA GLY A 122 -12.96 2.73 7.96
C GLY A 122 -13.09 1.22 8.21
N TYR A 123 -13.48 0.47 7.18
CA TYR A 123 -13.72 -0.97 7.21
C TYR A 123 -12.58 -1.78 6.58
N ILE A 124 -11.60 -1.09 5.97
CA ILE A 124 -10.48 -1.74 5.30
C ILE A 124 -9.49 -2.30 6.32
N LYS A 125 -9.22 -3.61 6.22
CA LYS A 125 -8.24 -4.34 7.03
C LYS A 125 -7.24 -5.06 6.12
N GLU A 126 -6.02 -5.22 6.61
CA GLU A 126 -4.98 -6.03 5.96
C GLU A 126 -4.82 -7.33 6.75
N GLU A 127 -5.07 -8.47 6.11
CA GLU A 127 -4.85 -9.80 6.69
C GLU A 127 -3.98 -10.64 5.75
N ASN A 128 -2.88 -11.21 6.26
CA ASN A 128 -1.97 -12.07 5.51
C ASN A 128 -1.49 -11.46 4.17
N GLY A 129 -1.31 -10.15 4.11
CA GLY A 129 -0.87 -9.42 2.91
C GLY A 129 -1.97 -9.19 1.86
N SER A 130 -3.22 -9.52 2.18
CA SER A 130 -4.39 -9.22 1.35
C SER A 130 -5.26 -8.18 2.03
N TRP A 131 -5.90 -7.33 1.23
CA TRP A 131 -6.78 -6.26 1.71
C TRP A 131 -8.24 -6.68 1.60
N TYR A 132 -8.99 -6.46 2.68
CA TYR A 132 -10.40 -6.81 2.79
C TYR A 132 -11.18 -5.62 3.32
N VAL A 133 -12.46 -5.58 2.99
CA VAL A 133 -13.44 -4.69 3.62
C VAL A 133 -14.29 -5.56 4.55
N ASP A 134 -14.26 -5.24 5.84
CA ASP A 134 -15.04 -5.90 6.88
C ASP A 134 -16.13 -4.95 7.39
N LYS A 135 -17.36 -5.12 6.89
CA LYS A 135 -18.53 -4.33 7.29
C LYS A 135 -19.31 -4.94 8.48
N GLY A 136 -18.84 -6.03 9.09
CA GLY A 136 -19.51 -6.74 10.18
C GLY A 136 -19.53 -8.26 10.01
N GLU A 137 -20.25 -8.95 10.91
CA GLU A 137 -20.11 -10.40 11.21
C GLU A 137 -20.10 -11.36 10.01
N ASP A 138 -20.74 -11.03 8.86
CA ASP A 138 -20.77 -11.90 7.67
C ASP A 138 -20.45 -11.16 6.35
N ASP A 139 -20.03 -9.89 6.39
CA ASP A 139 -19.81 -9.08 5.18
C ASP A 139 -18.34 -8.69 5.03
N VAL A 140 -17.49 -9.74 4.97
CA VAL A 140 -16.08 -9.63 4.65
C VAL A 140 -15.90 -9.92 3.15
N VAL A 141 -15.59 -8.87 2.40
CA VAL A 141 -15.35 -8.97 0.95
C VAL A 141 -13.92 -8.57 0.64
N SER A 142 -13.36 -9.12 -0.44
CA SER A 142 -12.05 -8.67 -0.90
C SER A 142 -12.12 -7.19 -1.32
N LEU A 143 -10.99 -6.48 -1.23
CA LEU A 143 -10.94 -5.09 -1.66
C LEU A 143 -11.32 -4.93 -3.14
N GLN A 144 -11.01 -5.94 -3.96
CA GLN A 144 -11.39 -5.97 -5.37
C GLN A 144 -12.90 -6.15 -5.56
N ASP A 145 -13.51 -7.12 -4.88
CA ASP A 145 -14.96 -7.34 -4.96
C ASP A 145 -15.75 -6.13 -4.46
N ALA A 146 -15.26 -5.46 -3.41
CA ALA A 146 -15.84 -4.21 -2.92
C ALA A 146 -15.77 -3.10 -3.97
N LEU A 147 -14.65 -2.98 -4.68
CA LEU A 147 -14.49 -2.00 -5.76
C LEU A 147 -15.39 -2.31 -6.94
N ASP A 148 -15.48 -3.57 -7.37
CA ASP A 148 -16.33 -3.99 -8.47
C ASP A 148 -17.82 -3.82 -8.11
N SER A 149 -18.22 -4.15 -6.88
CA SER A 149 -19.56 -3.89 -6.38
C SER A 149 -19.89 -2.39 -6.38
N TYR A 150 -18.94 -1.56 -5.95
CA TYR A 150 -19.10 -0.10 -5.99
C TYR A 150 -19.22 0.40 -7.43
N LEU A 151 -18.36 -0.06 -8.35
CA LEU A 151 -18.38 0.34 -9.76
C LEU A 151 -19.68 -0.07 -10.49
N ASN A 152 -20.32 -1.15 -10.06
CA ASN A 152 -21.62 -1.60 -10.57
C ASN A 152 -22.82 -0.85 -9.95
N SER A 153 -22.62 -0.07 -8.88
CA SER A 153 -23.65 0.76 -8.28
C SER A 153 -24.04 1.95 -9.18
N GLU A 154 -25.17 2.59 -8.90
CA GLU A 154 -25.61 3.80 -9.61
C GLU A 154 -24.56 4.92 -9.55
N GLU A 155 -23.83 5.04 -8.44
CA GLU A 155 -22.79 6.06 -8.25
C GLU A 155 -21.46 5.68 -8.93
N GLY A 156 -21.13 4.39 -8.96
CA GLY A 156 -19.90 3.88 -9.57
C GLY A 156 -19.90 3.91 -11.10
N LYS A 157 -21.07 3.77 -11.73
CA LYS A 157 -21.23 3.79 -13.20
C LYS A 157 -20.74 5.10 -13.82
N PHE A 158 -20.79 6.23 -13.10
CA PHE A 158 -20.27 7.52 -13.58
C PHE A 158 -18.75 7.53 -13.77
N TYR A 159 -18.04 6.63 -13.09
CA TYR A 159 -16.59 6.53 -13.16
C TYR A 159 -16.13 5.51 -14.19
N LEU A 160 -17.01 4.65 -14.68
CA LEU A 160 -16.71 3.71 -15.75
C LEU A 160 -16.78 4.41 -17.11
N PRO A 161 -15.90 4.05 -18.06
CA PRO A 161 -16.10 4.45 -19.44
C PRO A 161 -17.44 3.90 -19.94
N PRO A 162 -18.16 4.65 -20.80
CA PRO A 162 -19.41 4.17 -21.35
C PRO A 162 -19.18 2.86 -22.12
N SER A 163 -19.68 1.76 -21.57
CA SER A 163 -19.71 0.47 -22.23
C SER A 163 -20.86 0.49 -23.25
N ASN A 164 -20.53 0.32 -24.54
CA ASN A 164 -21.50 0.23 -25.64
C ASN A 164 -22.39 1.46 -25.90
N THR A 165 -21.92 2.68 -25.65
CA THR A 165 -22.52 3.82 -26.36
C THR A 165 -22.07 3.74 -27.81
N GLN A 166 -22.88 3.07 -28.64
CA GLN A 166 -23.02 3.43 -30.04
C GLN A 166 -23.18 4.96 -30.07
N GLY A 167 -22.11 5.68 -30.39
CA GLY A 167 -22.18 7.13 -30.52
C GLY A 167 -23.25 7.47 -31.55
N SER A 168 -23.77 8.69 -31.55
CA SER A 168 -24.78 9.14 -32.54
C SER A 168 -24.35 9.03 -34.02
N GLY A 169 -23.20 8.43 -34.34
CA GLY A 169 -22.77 8.03 -35.68
C GLY A 169 -22.61 6.51 -35.89
N SER A 170 -22.93 5.65 -34.92
CA SER A 170 -22.91 4.20 -35.07
C SER A 170 -24.29 3.75 -35.54
N THR A 171 -24.38 3.33 -36.81
CA THR A 171 -25.56 2.66 -37.34
C THR A 171 -25.93 1.50 -36.42
N GLU A 172 -27.19 1.45 -35.99
CA GLU A 172 -27.79 0.27 -35.38
C GLU A 172 -27.30 -0.97 -36.13
N VAL A 173 -26.74 -1.92 -35.39
CA VAL A 173 -26.54 -3.27 -35.93
C VAL A 173 -27.95 -3.80 -36.18
N LYS A 174 -28.44 -3.54 -37.39
CA LYS A 174 -29.68 -4.10 -37.89
C LYS A 174 -29.52 -5.60 -37.71
N ASN A 175 -30.27 -6.19 -36.78
CA ASN A 175 -30.37 -7.63 -36.64
C ASN A 175 -30.61 -8.17 -38.05
N MET A 176 -29.55 -8.74 -38.62
CA MET A 176 -29.58 -9.29 -39.96
C MET A 176 -30.46 -10.52 -39.80
N SER A 177 -31.70 -10.44 -40.25
CA SER A 177 -32.57 -11.61 -40.36
C SER A 177 -31.75 -12.75 -40.96
N PRO A 178 -31.78 -13.96 -40.36
CA PRO A 178 -30.92 -15.05 -40.77
C PRO A 178 -31.15 -15.32 -42.25
N ASN A 179 -30.07 -15.22 -43.03
CA ASN A 179 -30.07 -15.51 -44.45
C ASN A 179 -30.40 -17.00 -44.62
N PRO A 180 -31.49 -17.39 -45.32
CA PRO A 180 -31.95 -18.78 -45.39
C PRO A 180 -30.98 -19.74 -46.11
N ASN A 181 -29.85 -19.24 -46.62
CA ASN A 181 -28.86 -20.02 -47.36
C ASN A 181 -27.52 -20.21 -46.61
N GLN A 182 -27.42 -19.87 -45.31
CA GLN A 182 -26.24 -20.25 -44.53
C GLN A 182 -26.51 -21.51 -43.70
N PRO A 183 -25.57 -22.49 -43.68
CA PRO A 183 -25.69 -23.65 -42.82
C PRO A 183 -25.60 -23.19 -41.36
N VAL A 184 -26.73 -23.31 -40.66
CA VAL A 184 -26.87 -22.99 -39.24
C VAL A 184 -25.82 -23.79 -38.45
N LYS A 185 -24.99 -23.13 -37.65
CA LYS A 185 -24.04 -23.81 -36.78
C LYS A 185 -24.84 -24.59 -35.72
N ALA A 186 -24.41 -25.80 -35.39
CA ALA A 186 -25.15 -26.73 -34.52
C ALA A 186 -25.62 -26.12 -33.17
N GLY A 187 -24.92 -25.10 -32.65
CA GLY A 187 -25.33 -24.37 -31.45
C GLY A 187 -26.57 -23.48 -31.62
N GLU A 188 -26.79 -22.90 -32.80
CA GLU A 188 -27.97 -22.07 -33.08
C GLU A 188 -29.22 -22.93 -33.28
N ALA A 189 -29.09 -24.09 -33.94
CA ALA A 189 -30.21 -25.03 -34.10
C ALA A 189 -30.71 -25.59 -32.76
N LEU A 190 -29.81 -25.76 -31.78
CA LEU A 190 -30.16 -26.17 -30.43
C LEU A 190 -30.92 -25.07 -29.67
N MET A 191 -30.48 -23.82 -29.77
CA MET A 191 -31.19 -22.71 -29.12
C MET A 191 -32.56 -22.42 -29.73
N GLU A 192 -32.71 -22.59 -31.03
CA GLU A 192 -34.02 -22.45 -31.71
C GLU A 192 -35.01 -23.55 -31.28
N ALA A 193 -34.53 -24.79 -31.11
CA ALA A 193 -35.37 -25.90 -30.64
C ALA A 193 -35.88 -25.70 -29.20
N PHE A 194 -35.10 -25.05 -28.34
CA PHE A 194 -35.51 -24.76 -26.96
C PHE A 194 -36.37 -23.50 -26.81
N SER A 195 -36.43 -22.63 -27.82
CA SER A 195 -37.24 -21.41 -27.77
C SER A 195 -38.65 -21.59 -28.34
N GLN A 196 -38.98 -22.76 -28.89
CA GLN A 196 -40.33 -23.12 -29.36
C GLN A 196 -41.17 -23.91 -28.34
N TYR A 197 -40.76 -23.94 -27.05
CA TYR A 197 -41.53 -24.51 -25.95
C TYR A 197 -41.77 -23.49 -24.83
#